data_AF-A0A2G9ZYL2-F1
#
_entry.id   AF-A0A2G9ZYL2-F1
#
_cell.length_a   1.000
_cell.length_b   1.000
_cell.length_c   1.000
_cell.angle_alpha   90.00
_cell.angle_beta   90.00
_cell.angle_gamma   90.00
#
_symmetry.space_group_name_H-M   'P 1'
#
loop_
_entity.id
_entity.type
_entity.pdbx_description
1 polymer ?
#
loop_
_entity_poly.entity_id
_entity_poly.type
_entity_poly.pdbx_seq_one_letter_code
_entity_poly.pdbx_strand_id
1 'polypeptide(L)'
;MDTQFVTDGQGNKTAVIVPFEEWERTEKAKEILEHVYLAGIIDERKNSKPAVALDDLLRQVIAIDKREDMEVYRLALKRIIAMDRA
;
A
#
# COMPACT_ATOMS: atom_id res chain seq x y z
N MET A 1 -13.94 11.28 23.88
CA MET A 1 -12.50 11.57 24.05
C MET A 1 -12.15 12.65 23.04
N ASP A 2 -11.43 13.69 23.44
CA ASP A 2 -11.17 14.82 22.56
C ASP A 2 -9.94 14.55 21.68
N THR A 3 -10.16 14.47 20.38
CA THR A 3 -9.11 14.30 19.36
C THR A 3 -8.19 15.52 19.38
N GLN A 4 -6.89 15.29 19.58
CA GLN A 4 -5.89 16.36 19.55
C GLN A 4 -5.21 16.43 18.18
N PHE A 5 -4.86 17.63 17.75
CA PHE A 5 -4.18 17.86 16.47
C PHE A 5 -2.84 18.54 16.69
N VAL A 6 -1.83 18.09 15.94
CA VAL A 6 -0.58 18.82 15.76
C VAL A 6 -0.80 19.81 14.62
N THR A 7 -0.37 21.05 14.81
CA THR A 7 -0.47 22.10 13.78
C THR A 7 0.93 22.60 13.40
N ASP A 8 1.07 23.07 12.15
CA ASP A 8 2.26 23.81 11.73
C ASP A 8 2.25 25.26 12.25
N GLY A 9 3.30 26.02 11.94
CA GLY A 9 3.41 27.43 12.35
C GLY A 9 2.36 28.37 11.72
N GLN A 10 1.56 27.90 10.77
CA GLN A 10 0.47 28.63 10.13
C GLN A 10 -0.91 28.18 10.67
N GLY A 11 -0.95 27.21 11.58
CA GLY A 11 -2.18 26.65 12.14
C GLY A 11 -2.81 25.54 11.30
N ASN A 12 -2.15 25.05 10.24
CA ASN A 12 -2.65 23.91 9.47
C ASN A 12 -2.44 22.62 10.26
N LYS A 13 -3.47 21.76 10.32
CA LYS A 13 -3.39 20.47 10.99
C LYS A 13 -2.51 19.51 10.18
N THR A 14 -1.43 19.02 10.78
CA THR A 14 -0.44 18.14 10.12
C THR A 14 -0.50 16.70 10.62
N ALA A 15 -0.92 16.50 11.87
CA ALA A 15 -1.10 15.17 12.44
C ALA A 15 -2.24 15.14 13.46
N VAL A 16 -2.68 13.93 13.80
CA VAL A 16 -3.68 13.67 14.83
C VAL A 16 -3.07 12.78 15.91
N ILE A 17 -3.32 13.12 17.17
CA ILE A 17 -2.96 12.29 18.31
C ILE A 17 -4.22 11.57 18.76
N VAL A 18 -4.16 10.25 18.65
CA VAL A 18 -5.22 9.33 19.08
C VAL A 18 -4.67 8.39 20.15
N PRO A 19 -5.49 7.91 21.09
CA PRO A 19 -5.08 6.83 21.97
C PRO A 19 -4.71 5.60 21.17
N PHE A 20 -3.78 4.85 21.72
CA PHE A 20 -3.39 3.58 21.15
C PHE A 20 -4.58 2.63 20.96
N GLU A 21 -5.49 2.54 21.95
CA GLU A 21 -6.67 1.67 21.85
C GLU A 21 -7.63 2.08 20.72
N GLU A 22 -7.78 3.37 20.47
CA GLU A 22 -8.63 3.87 19.39
C GLU A 22 -7.98 3.64 18.03
N TRP A 23 -6.67 3.84 17.94
CA TRP A 23 -5.90 3.49 16.75
C TRP A 23 -6.00 2.00 16.43
N GLU A 24 -5.84 1.13 17.44
CA GLU A 24 -5.92 -0.32 17.26
C GLU A 24 -7.32 -0.78 16.80
N ARG A 25 -8.39 -0.20 17.37
CA ARG A 25 -9.76 -0.43 16.89
C ARG A 25 -9.93 0.01 15.44
N THR A 26 -9.37 1.15 15.08
CA THR A 26 -9.46 1.70 13.72
C THR A 26 -8.72 0.82 12.72
N GLU A 27 -7.52 0.33 13.05
CA GLU A 27 -6.76 -0.58 12.19
C GLU A 27 -7.50 -1.91 11.96
N LYS A 28 -8.06 -2.49 13.03
CA LYS A 28 -8.89 -3.71 12.91
C LYS A 28 -10.15 -3.49 12.06
N ALA A 29 -10.80 -2.34 12.23
CA ALA A 29 -11.97 -1.98 11.42
C ALA A 29 -11.62 -1.74 9.95
N LYS A 30 -10.45 -1.16 9.67
CA LYS A 30 -9.94 -0.93 8.32
C LYS A 30 -9.75 -2.26 7.57
N GLU A 31 -9.16 -3.26 8.21
CA GLU A 31 -9.01 -4.59 7.62
C GLU A 31 -10.37 -5.17 7.19
N ILE A 32 -11.38 -5.07 8.05
CA ILE A 32 -12.74 -5.53 7.72
C ILE A 32 -13.34 -4.72 6.57
N LEU A 33 -13.17 -3.40 6.58
CA LEU A 33 -13.68 -2.51 5.53
C LEU A 33 -13.03 -2.78 4.18
N GLU A 34 -11.74 -3.12 4.13
CA GLU A 34 -11.06 -3.54 2.91
C GLU A 34 -11.71 -4.79 2.32
N HIS A 35 -12.01 -5.80 3.16
CA HIS A 35 -12.69 -7.02 2.70
C HIS A 35 -14.12 -6.74 2.20
N VAL A 36 -14.88 -5.89 2.91
CA VAL A 36 -16.24 -5.50 2.49
C VAL A 36 -16.21 -4.74 1.16
N TYR A 37 -15.27 -3.80 1.00
CA TYR A 37 -15.09 -3.05 -0.23
C TYR A 37 -14.71 -3.95 -1.41
N LEU A 38 -13.76 -4.87 -1.20
CA LEU A 38 -13.37 -5.86 -2.20
C LEU A 38 -14.53 -6.77 -2.58
N ALA A 39 -15.32 -7.22 -1.61
CA ALA A 39 -16.51 -8.02 -1.87
C ALA A 39 -17.52 -7.27 -2.76
N GLY A 40 -17.73 -5.97 -2.51
CA GLY A 40 -18.57 -5.10 -3.35
C GLY A 40 -18.06 -5.02 -4.79
N ILE A 41 -16.76 -4.76 -4.99
CA ILE A 41 -16.16 -4.71 -6.33
C ILE A 41 -16.33 -6.04 -7.07
N ILE A 42 -16.12 -7.17 -6.38
CA ILE A 42 -16.27 -8.49 -6.96
C ILE A 42 -17.71 -8.71 -7.39
N ASP A 43 -18.68 -8.38 -6.55
CA ASP A 43 -20.10 -8.57 -6.85
C ASP A 43 -20.54 -7.71 -8.04
N GLU A 44 -20.16 -6.43 -8.06
CA GLU A 44 -20.42 -5.51 -9.18
C GLU A 44 -19.84 -6.03 -10.51
N ARG A 45 -18.71 -6.73 -10.47
CA ARG A 45 -17.97 -7.14 -11.67
C ARG A 45 -18.13 -8.61 -12.03
N LYS A 46 -18.84 -9.41 -11.23
CA LYS A 46 -18.90 -10.87 -11.31
C LYS A 46 -19.30 -11.42 -12.70
N ASN A 47 -20.11 -10.69 -13.44
CA ASN A 47 -20.58 -11.05 -14.79
C ASN A 47 -20.14 -10.04 -15.86
N SER A 48 -19.22 -9.15 -15.53
CA SER A 48 -18.68 -8.17 -16.47
C SER A 48 -17.73 -8.86 -17.46
N LYS A 49 -17.58 -8.27 -18.66
CA LYS A 49 -16.59 -8.75 -19.62
C LYS A 49 -15.18 -8.52 -19.05
N PRO A 50 -14.27 -9.51 -19.13
CA PRO A 50 -12.89 -9.32 -18.74
C PRO A 50 -12.25 -8.16 -19.49
N ALA A 51 -11.56 -7.28 -18.76
CA ALA A 51 -10.86 -6.14 -19.35
C ALA A 51 -9.59 -6.56 -20.12
N VAL A 52 -9.00 -7.70 -19.74
CA VAL A 52 -7.78 -8.26 -20.33
C VAL A 52 -7.91 -9.78 -20.43
N ALA A 53 -7.21 -10.38 -21.39
CA ALA A 53 -7.10 -11.83 -21.49
C ALA A 53 -6.22 -12.39 -20.36
N LEU A 54 -6.44 -13.66 -20.00
CA LEU A 54 -5.69 -14.33 -18.93
C LEU A 54 -4.18 -14.37 -19.23
N ASP A 55 -3.79 -14.68 -20.47
CA ASP A 55 -2.39 -14.75 -20.86
C ASP A 55 -1.68 -13.39 -20.71
N ASP A 56 -2.37 -12.30 -21.04
CA ASP A 56 -1.84 -10.95 -20.89
C ASP A 56 -1.71 -10.55 -19.42
N LEU A 57 -2.65 -10.98 -18.57
CA LEU A 57 -2.57 -10.79 -17.12
C LEU A 57 -1.36 -11.55 -16.53
N LEU A 58 -1.17 -12.81 -16.91
CA LEU A 58 -0.05 -13.63 -16.45
C LEU A 58 1.30 -13.03 -16.87
N ARG A 59 1.40 -12.51 -18.10
CA ARG A 59 2.61 -11.82 -18.57
C ARG A 59 2.93 -10.57 -17.75
N GLN A 60 1.91 -9.80 -17.36
CA GLN A 60 2.09 -8.61 -16.52
C GLN A 60 2.59 -8.96 -15.12
N VAL A 61 2.03 -10.01 -14.50
CA VAL A 61 2.46 -10.47 -13.16
C VAL A 61 3.92 -10.93 -13.19
N ILE A 62 4.30 -11.75 -14.18
CA ILE A 62 5.70 -12.18 -14.36
C ILE A 62 6.64 -10.98 -14.59
N ALA A 63 6.17 -9.93 -15.27
CA ALA A 63 6.96 -8.72 -15.48
C ALA A 63 7.04 -7.82 -14.23
N ILE A 64 6.11 -7.93 -13.28
CA ILE A 64 6.20 -7.24 -11.98
C ILE A 64 7.23 -7.95 -11.10
N ASP A 65 7.13 -9.27 -10.99
CA ASP A 65 8.06 -10.12 -10.22
C ASP A 65 9.52 -9.88 -10.63
N LYS A 66 9.79 -9.91 -11.95
CA LYS A 66 11.12 -9.59 -12.49
C LYS A 66 11.59 -8.16 -12.22
N ARG A 67 10.67 -7.19 -12.07
CA ARG A 67 11.02 -5.79 -11.75
C ARG A 67 11.39 -5.65 -10.29
N GLU A 68 10.67 -6.30 -9.39
CA GLU A 68 10.99 -6.32 -7.95
C GLU A 68 12.35 -6.95 -7.71
N ASP A 69 12.62 -8.12 -8.30
CA ASP A 69 13.93 -8.76 -8.24
C ASP A 69 15.06 -7.82 -8.71
N MET A 70 14.88 -7.17 -9.85
CA MET A 70 15.88 -6.27 -10.43
C MET A 70 16.11 -5.00 -9.57
N GLU A 71 15.09 -4.45 -8.93
CA GLU A 71 15.24 -3.33 -8.00
C GLU A 71 15.99 -3.74 -6.72
N VAL A 72 15.72 -4.94 -6.18
CA VAL A 72 16.47 -5.50 -5.05
C VAL A 72 17.95 -5.68 -5.41
N TYR A 73 18.24 -6.27 -6.57
CA TYR A 73 19.62 -6.41 -7.07
C TYR A 73 20.30 -5.05 -7.27
N ARG A 74 19.59 -4.07 -7.82
CA ARG A 74 20.11 -2.71 -8.03
C ARG A 74 20.45 -2.02 -6.71
N LEU A 75 19.61 -2.17 -5.69
CA LEU A 75 19.84 -1.61 -4.36
C LEU A 75 21.06 -2.26 -3.69
N ALA A 76 21.17 -3.59 -3.79
CA ALA A 76 22.32 -4.33 -3.29
C ALA A 76 23.63 -3.89 -3.98
N LEU A 77 23.63 -3.75 -5.30
CA LEU A 77 24.80 -3.31 -6.07
C LEU A 77 25.22 -1.88 -5.70
N LYS A 78 24.26 -0.97 -5.53
CA LYS A 78 24.53 0.40 -5.06
C LYS A 78 25.21 0.42 -3.69
N ARG A 79 24.78 -0.45 -2.76
CA ARG A 79 25.41 -0.57 -1.44
C ARG A 79 26.83 -1.11 -1.52
N ILE A 80 27.06 -2.16 -2.32
CA ILE A 80 28.41 -2.72 -2.53
C ILE A 80 29.35 -1.66 -3.11
N ILE A 81 28.93 -0.95 -4.16
CA ILE A 81 29.73 0.12 -4.78
C ILE A 81 30.01 1.27 -3.80
N ALA A 82 29.04 1.61 -2.95
CA ALA A 82 29.21 2.66 -1.94
C ALA A 82 30.20 2.25 -0.84
N MET A 83 30.26 0.95 -0.49
CA MET A 83 31.22 0.41 0.48
C MET A 83 32.64 0.32 -0.07
N ASP A 84 32.82 0.09 -1.37
CA ASP A 84 34.13 0.00 -2.04
C ASP A 84 34.78 1.37 -2.29
N ARG A 85 34.04 2.47 -2.05
CA ARG A 85 34.50 3.86 -2.20
C ARG A 85 34.79 4.57 -0.86
N ALA A 86 34.66 3.87 0.26
CA ALA A 86 34.96 4.36 1.61
C ALA A 86 36.32 3.84 2.08
#